data_AF-A0A2J6N0H5-F1
#
_entry.id   AF-A0A2J6N0H5-F1
#
_cell.length_a   1.000
_cell.length_b   1.000
_cell.length_c   1.000
_cell.angle_alpha   90.00
_cell.angle_beta   90.00
_cell.angle_gamma   90.00
#
_symmetry.space_group_name_H-M   'P 1'
#
loop_
_entity.id
_entity.type
_entity.pdbx_description
1 polymer ?
#
loop_
_entity_poly.entity_id
_entity_poly.type
_entity_poly.pdbx_seq_one_letter_code
_entity_poly.pdbx_strand_id
1 'polypeptide(L)'
;MKPLTVVYWLRVAFGILAALLCIGYEMATGTIINDISKFSWSMFLNGISLALVVYLLSYYVIKAIFTAKVEKPQKLFTMGIGIYFLAWIVFWILLYTIMAGPPPSPSG
;
A
#
# COMPACT_ATOMS: atom_id res chain seq x y z
N MET A 1 5.83 25.10 -1.64
CA MET A 1 5.77 23.95 -2.59
C MET A 1 4.43 23.98 -3.33
N LYS A 2 4.37 23.52 -4.58
CA LYS A 2 3.09 23.43 -5.32
C LYS A 2 2.14 22.45 -4.59
N PRO A 3 0.84 22.78 -4.40
CA PRO A 3 -0.12 21.91 -3.71
C PRO A 3 -0.17 20.48 -4.27
N LEU A 4 0.01 20.34 -5.58
CA LEU A 4 0.14 19.06 -6.30
C LEU A 4 1.25 18.17 -5.75
N THR A 5 2.44 18.72 -5.50
CA THR A 5 3.60 17.97 -5.04
C THR A 5 3.37 17.42 -3.63
N VAL A 6 2.72 18.21 -2.76
CA VAL A 6 2.40 17.77 -1.40
C VAL A 6 1.42 16.60 -1.41
N VAL A 7 0.37 16.68 -2.23
CA VAL A 7 -0.60 15.57 -2.38
C VAL A 7 0.10 14.32 -2.90
N TYR A 8 1.02 14.45 -3.86
CA TYR A 8 1.74 13.32 -4.42
C TYR A 8 2.60 12.60 -3.39
N TRP A 9 3.42 13.34 -2.64
CA TRP A 9 4.25 12.76 -1.57
C TRP A 9 3.42 12.17 -0.43
N LEU A 10 2.30 12.80 -0.08
CA LEU A 10 1.38 12.27 0.92
C LEU A 10 0.79 10.93 0.47
N ARG A 11 0.41 10.79 -0.82
CA ARG A 11 -0.08 9.53 -1.39
C ARG A 11 0.97 8.44 -1.37
N VAL A 12 2.23 8.76 -1.69
CA VAL A 12 3.35 7.82 -1.56
C VAL A 12 3.51 7.37 -0.11
N ALA A 13 3.51 8.29 0.85
CA ALA A 13 3.60 7.97 2.28
C ALA A 13 2.45 7.05 2.73
N PHE A 14 1.21 7.34 2.30
CA PHE A 14 0.07 6.45 2.56
C PHE A 14 0.21 5.07 1.91
N GLY A 15 0.76 4.98 0.70
CA GLY A 15 1.03 3.70 0.04
C GLY A 15 2.06 2.86 0.79
N ILE A 16 3.13 3.50 1.28
CA ILE A 16 4.14 2.84 2.14
C ILE A 16 3.50 2.37 3.47
N LEU A 17 2.70 3.22 4.12
CA LEU A 17 1.97 2.84 5.34
C LEU A 17 1.03 1.66 5.09
N ALA A 18 0.32 1.64 3.97
CA ALA A 18 -0.53 0.52 3.58
C ALA A 18 0.29 -0.78 3.41
N ALA A 19 1.47 -0.69 2.78
CA ALA A 19 2.35 -1.84 2.60
C ALA A 19 2.86 -2.38 3.95
N LEU A 20 3.26 -1.48 4.87
CA LEU A 20 3.68 -1.85 6.22
C LEU A 20 2.54 -2.54 7.00
N LEU A 21 1.31 -2.07 6.87
CA LEU A 21 0.15 -2.69 7.50
C LEU A 21 -0.17 -4.07 6.90
N CYS A 22 -0.04 -4.23 5.57
CA CYS A 22 -0.22 -5.53 4.92
C CYS A 22 0.82 -6.55 5.41
N ILE A 23 2.09 -6.17 5.43
CA ILE A 23 3.18 -7.04 5.92
C ILE A 23 3.04 -7.32 7.41
N GLY A 24 2.68 -6.32 8.22
CA GLY A 24 2.44 -6.49 9.65
C GLY A 24 1.29 -7.46 9.92
N TYR A 25 0.22 -7.39 9.13
CA TYR A 25 -0.89 -8.34 9.20
C TYR A 25 -0.44 -9.75 8.81
N GLU A 26 0.25 -9.91 7.68
CA GLU A 26 0.74 -11.21 7.20
C GLU A 26 1.74 -11.86 8.17
N MET A 27 2.57 -11.04 8.82
CA MET A 27 3.49 -11.47 9.87
C MET A 27 2.72 -11.92 11.11
N ALA A 28 1.70 -11.17 11.54
CA ALA A 28 0.87 -11.52 12.69
C ALA A 28 0.03 -12.79 12.45
N THR A 29 -0.40 -13.04 11.21
CA THR A 29 -1.14 -14.26 10.83
C THR A 29 -0.23 -15.43 10.44
N GLY A 30 1.09 -15.22 10.38
CA GLY A 30 2.05 -16.27 9.98
C GLY A 30 1.88 -16.74 8.53
N THR A 31 1.33 -15.88 7.66
CA THR A 31 1.04 -16.21 6.26
C THR A 31 2.18 -15.83 5.31
N ILE A 32 3.34 -15.45 5.82
CA ILE A 32 4.53 -15.19 5.00
C ILE A 32 5.10 -16.53 4.54
N ILE A 33 5.07 -16.75 3.22
CA ILE A 33 5.50 -17.98 2.57
C ILE A 33 6.70 -17.67 1.69
N ASN A 34 7.75 -18.49 1.84
CA ASN A 34 8.96 -18.45 1.01
C ASN A 34 8.87 -19.28 -0.27
N ASP A 35 7.71 -19.88 -0.51
CA ASP A 35 7.43 -20.70 -1.68
C ASP A 35 6.29 -20.09 -2.48
N ILE A 36 6.60 -19.61 -3.68
CA ILE A 36 5.64 -18.97 -4.60
C ILE A 36 4.53 -19.95 -5.00
N SER A 37 4.78 -21.26 -5.00
CA SER A 37 3.75 -22.26 -5.33
C SER A 37 2.59 -22.29 -4.33
N LYS A 38 2.83 -21.82 -3.09
CA LYS A 38 1.82 -21.72 -2.04
C LYS A 38 1.11 -20.37 -2.00
N PHE A 39 1.43 -19.47 -2.93
CA PHE A 39 0.76 -18.17 -3.01
C PHE A 39 -0.73 -18.36 -3.32
N SER A 40 -1.58 -17.85 -2.42
CA SER A 40 -3.04 -17.95 -2.55
C SER A 40 -3.64 -16.61 -2.95
N TRP A 41 -4.66 -16.64 -3.82
CA TRP A 41 -5.47 -15.47 -4.15
C TRP A 41 -6.03 -14.76 -2.91
N SER A 42 -6.32 -15.51 -1.84
CA SER A 42 -6.80 -14.94 -0.57
C SER A 42 -5.81 -13.96 0.06
N MET A 43 -4.51 -14.23 -0.05
CA MET A 43 -3.45 -13.36 0.47
C MET A 43 -3.42 -12.03 -0.27
N PHE A 44 -3.47 -12.09 -1.59
CA PHE A 44 -3.52 -10.89 -2.43
C PHE A 44 -4.79 -10.07 -2.16
N LEU A 45 -5.95 -10.73 -2.03
CA LEU A 45 -7.21 -10.06 -1.71
C LEU A 45 -7.22 -9.43 -0.32
N ASN A 46 -6.58 -10.05 0.67
CA ASN A 46 -6.40 -9.46 2.00
C ASN A 46 -5.53 -8.19 1.94
N GLY A 47 -4.42 -8.24 1.18
CA GLY A 47 -3.59 -7.07 0.92
C GLY A 47 -4.34 -5.94 0.22
N ILE A 48 -5.10 -6.25 -0.84
CA ILE A 48 -5.96 -5.28 -1.53
C ILE A 48 -6.98 -4.68 -0.57
N SER A 49 -7.62 -5.49 0.26
CA SER A 49 -8.64 -5.04 1.21
C SER A 49 -8.05 -4.03 2.20
N LEU A 50 -6.90 -4.33 2.79
CA LEU A 50 -6.17 -3.42 3.67
C LEU A 50 -5.74 -2.14 2.94
N ALA A 51 -5.22 -2.25 1.73
CA ALA A 51 -4.84 -1.11 0.91
C ALA A 51 -6.04 -0.21 0.57
N LEU A 52 -7.21 -0.78 0.31
CA LEU A 52 -8.44 -0.02 0.08
C LEU A 52 -8.92 0.69 1.36
N VAL A 53 -8.87 0.01 2.52
CA VAL A 53 -9.21 0.63 3.81
C VAL A 53 -8.30 1.81 4.11
N VAL A 54 -6.99 1.66 3.95
CA VAL A 54 -6.02 2.76 4.13
C VAL A 54 -6.24 3.87 3.11
N TYR A 55 -6.60 3.53 1.87
CA TYR A 55 -6.93 4.51 0.85
C TYR A 55 -8.16 5.33 1.24
N LEU A 56 -9.22 4.69 1.74
CA LEU A 56 -10.42 5.37 2.23
C LEU A 56 -10.12 6.24 3.45
N LEU A 57 -9.28 5.78 4.39
CA LEU A 57 -8.82 6.59 5.52
C LEU A 57 -8.03 7.82 5.06
N SER A 58 -7.15 7.64 4.07
CA SER A 58 -6.38 8.76 3.50
C SER A 58 -7.28 9.83 2.86
N TYR A 59 -8.47 9.46 2.36
CA TYR A 59 -9.43 10.42 1.86
C TYR A 59 -9.89 11.38 2.95
N TYR A 60 -10.21 10.88 4.14
CA TYR A 60 -10.61 11.72 5.27
C TYR A 60 -9.46 12.62 5.74
N VAL A 61 -8.23 12.12 5.78
CA VAL A 61 -7.05 12.91 6.18
C VAL A 61 -6.77 14.04 5.18
N ILE A 62 -6.77 13.73 3.88
CA ILE A 62 -6.55 14.76 2.84
C ILE A 62 -7.68 15.77 2.84
N LYS A 63 -8.92 15.33 3.01
CA LYS A 63 -10.08 16.22 3.15
C LYS A 63 -9.85 17.16 4.33
N ALA A 64 -9.50 16.68 5.52
CA ALA A 64 -9.23 17.53 6.68
C ALA A 64 -8.14 18.58 6.42
N ILE A 65 -7.05 18.21 5.74
CA ILE A 65 -5.90 19.11 5.47
C ILE A 65 -6.21 20.15 4.38
N PHE A 66 -6.93 19.76 3.32
CA PHE A 66 -7.11 20.57 2.11
C PHE A 66 -8.48 21.27 2.00
N THR A 67 -9.47 20.94 2.86
CA THR A 67 -10.78 21.62 2.87
C THR A 67 -10.64 23.13 3.12
N ALA A 68 -9.59 23.58 3.80
CA ALA A 68 -9.33 24.99 4.06
C ALA A 68 -8.55 25.72 2.94
N LYS A 69 -8.07 25.03 1.88
CA LYS A 69 -7.04 25.58 0.97
C LYS A 69 -7.29 25.46 -0.54
N VAL A 70 -8.35 24.79 -1.02
CA VAL A 70 -8.57 24.60 -2.47
C VAL A 70 -10.04 24.57 -2.88
N GLU A 71 -10.41 25.36 -3.89
CA GLU A 71 -11.76 25.46 -4.45
C GLU A 71 -12.25 24.17 -5.13
N LYS A 72 -11.36 23.33 -5.67
CA LYS A 72 -11.71 22.10 -6.41
C LYS A 72 -10.76 20.94 -6.11
N PRO A 73 -10.86 20.30 -4.93
CA PRO A 73 -10.00 19.18 -4.54
C PRO A 73 -10.12 17.97 -5.47
N GLN A 74 -11.28 17.76 -6.09
CA GLN A 74 -11.62 16.54 -6.84
C GLN A 74 -10.65 16.18 -7.98
N LYS A 75 -10.07 17.17 -8.68
CA LYS A 75 -9.08 16.95 -9.76
C LYS A 75 -7.71 16.49 -9.27
N LEU A 76 -7.32 16.90 -8.05
CA LEU A 76 -6.06 16.48 -7.42
C LEU A 76 -6.15 15.05 -6.87
N PHE A 77 -7.36 14.64 -6.48
CA PHE A 77 -7.62 13.33 -5.91
C PHE A 77 -7.53 12.20 -6.94
N THR A 78 -8.10 12.38 -8.14
CA THR A 78 -8.12 11.34 -9.17
C THR A 78 -6.75 11.10 -9.80
N MET A 79 -5.89 12.11 -9.91
CA MET A 79 -4.52 11.92 -10.40
C MET A 79 -3.60 11.20 -9.40
N GLY A 80 -3.89 11.26 -8.11
CA GLY A 80 -3.06 10.67 -7.05
C GLY A 80 -3.35 9.20 -6.73
N ILE A 81 -4.33 8.59 -7.39
CA ILE A 81 -4.73 7.20 -7.09
C ILE A 81 -3.71 6.18 -7.61
N GLY A 82 -3.19 6.39 -8.83
CA GLY A 82 -2.24 5.47 -9.44
C GLY A 82 -0.94 5.38 -8.66
N ILE A 83 -0.40 6.53 -8.23
CA ILE A 83 0.84 6.56 -7.43
C ILE A 83 0.69 5.89 -6.07
N TYR A 84 -0.50 5.96 -5.46
CA TYR A 84 -0.78 5.29 -4.19
C TYR A 84 -0.69 3.77 -4.34
N PHE A 85 -1.43 3.20 -5.30
CA PHE A 85 -1.42 1.76 -5.54
C PHE A 85 -0.07 1.25 -6.04
N LEU A 86 0.62 2.06 -6.87
CA LEU A 86 1.96 1.73 -7.35
C LEU A 86 2.98 1.72 -6.21
N ALA A 87 2.98 2.72 -5.33
CA ALA A 87 3.83 2.72 -4.14
C ALA A 87 3.50 1.54 -3.23
N TRP A 88 2.22 1.31 -2.94
CA TRP A 88 1.78 0.18 -2.12
C TRP A 88 2.27 -1.17 -2.66
N ILE A 89 2.03 -1.49 -3.93
CA ILE A 89 2.39 -2.81 -4.49
C ILE A 89 3.91 -3.01 -4.55
N VAL A 90 4.67 -1.97 -4.92
CA VAL A 90 6.14 -2.03 -4.99
C VAL A 90 6.73 -2.28 -3.60
N PHE A 91 6.30 -1.50 -2.60
CA PHE A 91 6.79 -1.66 -1.23
C PHE A 91 6.31 -2.95 -0.58
N TRP A 92 5.07 -3.38 -0.85
CA TRP A 92 4.55 -4.65 -0.34
C TRP A 92 5.37 -5.82 -0.89
N ILE A 93 5.60 -5.90 -2.21
CA ILE A 93 6.43 -6.97 -2.81
C ILE A 93 7.86 -6.94 -2.26
N LEU A 94 8.48 -5.76 -2.16
CA LEU A 94 9.85 -5.61 -1.64
C LEU A 94 9.95 -6.13 -0.20
N LEU A 95 9.08 -5.64 0.69
CA LEU A 95 9.06 -6.03 2.09
C LEU A 95 8.71 -7.51 2.25
N TYR A 96 7.74 -8.00 1.47
CA TYR A 96 7.36 -9.41 1.48
C TYR A 96 8.54 -10.31 1.13
N THR A 97 9.26 -9.98 0.05
CA THR A 97 10.43 -10.73 -0.41
C THR A 97 11.54 -10.73 0.64
N ILE A 98 11.79 -9.59 1.29
CA ILE A 98 12.79 -9.49 2.37
C ILE A 98 12.40 -10.39 3.55
N MET A 99 11.12 -10.42 3.93
CA MET A 99 10.63 -11.20 5.08
C MET A 99 10.51 -12.70 4.78
N ALA A 100 10.14 -13.07 3.56
CA ALA A 100 10.03 -14.47 3.13
C ALA A 100 11.40 -15.15 3.01
N GLY A 101 12.43 -14.40 2.64
CA GLY A 101 13.79 -14.92 2.47
C GLY A 101 13.95 -15.82 1.25
N PRO A 102 15.09 -16.54 1.13
CA PRO A 102 15.36 -17.40 -0.01
C PRO A 102 14.35 -18.56 -0.11
N PRO A 103 14.02 -19.01 -1.34
CA PRO A 103 13.20 -20.19 -1.52
C PRO A 103 13.87 -21.43 -0.90
N PRO A 104 13.10 -22.40 -0.39
CA PRO A 104 13.65 -23.62 0.18
C PRO A 104 14.45 -24.38 -0.88
N SER A 105 15.58 -24.98 -0.48
CA SER A 105 16.41 -25.79 -1.38
C SER A 105 15.57 -26.95 -1.94
N PRO A 106 15.61 -27.22 -3.26
CA PRO A 106 14.95 -28.40 -3.81
C PRO A 106 15.58 -29.64 -3.15
N SER A 107 14.79 -30.37 -2.38
CA SER A 107 15.20 -31.68 -1.85
C SER A 107 15.36 -32.63 -3.03
N GLY A 108 16.61 -32.89 -3.41
CA GLY A 108 16.97 -33.91 -4.38
C GLY A 108 16.67 -35.32 -3.88
#